data_AF-A0A1M5STH8-F1
#
_entry.id   AF-A0A1M5STH8-F1
#
_cell.length_a   1.000
_cell.length_b   1.000
_cell.length_c   1.000
_cell.angle_alpha   90.00
_cell.angle_beta   90.00
_cell.angle_gamma   90.00
#
_symmetry.space_group_name_H-M   'P 1'
#
loop_
_entity.id
_entity.type
_entity.pdbx_description
1 polymer ?
#
loop_
_entity_poly.entity_id
_entity_poly.type
_entity_poly.pdbx_seq_one_letter_code
_entity_poly.pdbx_strand_id
1 'polypeptide(L)'
;MHSCCETSRVPLECDLRELESLRGLTEHKEIAIARAMDYCVKNRICPPEWLVEAAASLLIDLLKHERPTTRGRTASCIARLRHEMWDVERWDAVKTVREIRQRCKREQTAQKALPAAAVPESHKKRLLKFRKWLNQGTFNCAAKLLVGREALASASTINASYKKIEATRSGPTPPAGAWFDDPFLKQLGLQGSQERTTGRNILDISDLT
;
A
#
# COMPACT_ATOMS: atom_id res chain seq x y z
N MET A 1 -26.38 -10.04 -6.30
CA MET A 1 -25.51 -9.26 -7.20
C MET A 1 -26.37 -8.85 -8.38
N HIS A 2 -26.85 -7.61 -8.40
CA HIS A 2 -27.55 -7.08 -9.57
C HIS A 2 -26.54 -6.94 -10.71
N SER A 3 -26.87 -7.52 -11.87
CA SER A 3 -26.00 -7.43 -13.04
C SER A 3 -26.01 -6.00 -13.53
N CYS A 4 -24.85 -5.36 -13.70
CA CYS A 4 -24.73 -3.98 -14.17
C CYS A 4 -25.43 -3.73 -15.53
N CYS A 5 -25.87 -4.77 -16.23
CA CYS A 5 -26.53 -4.69 -17.54
C CYS A 5 -28.07 -4.88 -17.49
N GLU A 6 -28.71 -4.83 -16.31
CA GLU A 6 -30.18 -4.96 -16.19
C GLU A 6 -30.99 -3.90 -16.97
N THR A 7 -30.40 -2.75 -17.29
CA THR A 7 -31.02 -1.69 -18.11
C THR A 7 -30.43 -1.56 -19.52
N SER A 8 -29.49 -2.44 -19.88
CA SER A 8 -28.83 -2.39 -21.19
C SER A 8 -29.71 -3.05 -22.26
N ARG A 9 -29.76 -2.44 -23.45
CA ARG A 9 -30.34 -3.08 -24.62
C ARG A 9 -29.40 -4.12 -25.20
N VAL A 10 -29.98 -5.12 -25.85
CA VAL A 10 -29.23 -6.09 -26.65
C VAL A 10 -28.59 -5.34 -27.85
N PRO A 11 -27.29 -5.57 -28.15
CA PRO A 11 -26.66 -5.01 -29.34
C PRO A 11 -27.34 -5.54 -30.61
N LEU A 12 -27.62 -4.64 -31.56
CA LEU A 12 -28.05 -4.98 -32.90
C LEU A 12 -26.82 -5.27 -33.78
N GLU A 13 -27.05 -5.88 -34.94
CA GLU A 13 -25.98 -6.19 -35.89
C GLU A 13 -25.23 -4.92 -36.39
N CYS A 14 -25.92 -3.78 -36.48
CA CYS A 14 -25.28 -2.51 -36.80
C CYS A 14 -24.35 -2.03 -35.68
N ASP A 15 -24.70 -2.26 -34.42
CA ASP A 15 -23.85 -1.91 -33.27
C ASP A 15 -22.58 -2.77 -33.25
N LEU A 16 -22.72 -4.07 -33.49
CA LEU A 16 -21.58 -4.99 -33.56
C LEU A 16 -20.63 -4.61 -34.70
N ARG A 17 -21.16 -4.22 -35.86
CA ARG A 17 -20.35 -3.74 -36.99
C ARG A 17 -19.60 -2.45 -36.67
N GLU A 18 -20.25 -1.48 -36.03
CA GLU A 18 -19.57 -0.24 -35.61
C GLU A 18 -18.46 -0.53 -34.58
N LEU A 19 -18.73 -1.38 -33.58
CA LEU A 19 -17.75 -1.75 -32.57
C LEU A 19 -16.58 -2.53 -33.15
N GLU A 20 -16.81 -3.44 -34.11
CA GLU A 20 -15.74 -4.19 -34.77
C GLU A 20 -14.91 -3.29 -35.70
N SER A 21 -15.56 -2.33 -36.37
CA SER A 21 -14.86 -1.28 -37.13
C SER A 21 -13.90 -0.49 -36.23
N LEU A 22 -14.38 -0.07 -35.05
CA LEU A 22 -13.55 0.62 -34.05
C LEU A 22 -12.43 -0.28 -33.50
N ARG A 23 -12.69 -1.57 -33.32
CA ARG A 23 -11.69 -2.55 -32.88
C ARG A 23 -10.56 -2.71 -33.90
N GLY A 24 -10.87 -2.62 -35.19
CA GLY A 24 -9.90 -2.70 -36.29
C GLY A 24 -8.97 -1.49 -36.41
N LEU A 25 -9.29 -0.37 -35.75
CA LEU A 25 -8.45 0.83 -35.77
C LEU A 25 -7.19 0.62 -34.91
N THR A 26 -6.07 0.42 -35.59
CA THR A 26 -4.76 0.26 -34.94
C THR A 26 -4.03 1.59 -34.77
N GLU A 27 -4.36 2.59 -35.58
CA GLU A 27 -3.91 3.96 -35.44
C GLU A 27 -4.80 4.67 -34.39
N HIS A 28 -4.18 5.21 -33.34
CA HIS A 28 -4.87 5.85 -32.21
C HIS A 28 -5.86 4.94 -31.46
N LYS A 29 -5.38 3.76 -31.04
CA LYS A 29 -6.16 2.77 -30.27
C LYS A 29 -6.90 3.38 -29.08
N GLU A 30 -6.29 4.34 -28.40
CA GLU A 30 -6.86 5.00 -27.23
C GLU A 30 -8.15 5.76 -27.58
N ILE A 31 -8.17 6.45 -28.71
CA ILE A 31 -9.32 7.19 -29.21
C ILE A 31 -10.41 6.21 -29.67
N ALA A 32 -10.03 5.12 -30.33
CA ALA A 32 -10.95 4.08 -30.77
C ALA A 32 -11.67 3.42 -29.57
N ILE A 33 -10.93 3.06 -28.52
CA ILE A 33 -11.48 2.51 -27.27
C ILE A 33 -12.43 3.51 -26.60
N ALA A 34 -12.01 4.78 -26.47
CA ALA A 34 -12.84 5.82 -25.85
C ALA A 34 -14.14 6.05 -26.62
N ARG A 35 -14.07 6.10 -27.96
CA ARG A 35 -15.25 6.24 -28.83
C ARG A 35 -16.18 5.03 -28.73
N ALA A 36 -15.65 3.81 -28.68
CA ALA A 36 -16.45 2.61 -28.53
C ALA A 36 -17.17 2.57 -27.17
N MET A 37 -16.53 3.02 -26.09
CA MET A 37 -17.15 3.15 -24.77
C MET A 37 -18.27 4.21 -24.78
N ASP A 38 -18.02 5.40 -25.35
CA ASP A 38 -19.04 6.45 -25.51
C ASP A 38 -20.23 5.97 -26.35
N TYR A 39 -19.98 5.22 -27.42
CA TYR A 39 -21.01 4.60 -28.23
C TYR A 39 -21.88 3.64 -27.42
N CYS A 40 -21.27 2.76 -26.62
CA CYS A 40 -22.00 1.83 -25.74
C CYS A 40 -22.89 2.60 -24.75
N VAL A 41 -22.38 3.66 -24.12
CA VAL A 41 -23.15 4.50 -23.18
C VAL A 41 -24.32 5.19 -23.87
N LYS A 42 -24.08 5.85 -25.02
CA LYS A 42 -25.13 6.57 -25.78
C LYS A 42 -26.25 5.66 -26.24
N ASN A 43 -25.90 4.45 -26.66
CA ASN A 43 -26.85 3.47 -27.15
C ASN A 43 -27.41 2.56 -26.05
N ARG A 44 -26.98 2.74 -24.80
CA ARG A 44 -27.32 1.88 -23.64
C ARG A 44 -27.02 0.40 -23.90
N ILE A 45 -25.88 0.11 -24.51
CA ILE A 45 -25.42 -1.25 -24.81
C ILE A 45 -24.41 -1.66 -23.74
N CYS A 46 -24.49 -2.90 -23.30
CA CYS A 46 -23.49 -3.49 -22.41
C CYS A 46 -22.16 -3.61 -23.20
N PRO A 47 -21.05 -2.99 -22.75
CA PRO A 47 -19.81 -3.01 -23.51
C PRO A 47 -19.28 -4.44 -23.66
N PRO A 48 -18.78 -4.84 -24.84
CA PRO A 48 -18.23 -6.17 -25.04
C PRO A 48 -16.96 -6.37 -24.21
N GLU A 49 -16.66 -7.61 -23.85
CA GLU A 49 -15.54 -7.98 -22.98
C GLU A 49 -14.21 -7.39 -23.45
N TRP A 50 -13.87 -7.55 -24.73
CA TRP A 50 -12.63 -7.01 -25.31
C TRP A 50 -12.49 -5.49 -25.11
N LEU A 51 -13.60 -4.76 -25.13
CA LEU A 51 -13.60 -3.30 -24.97
C LEU A 51 -13.37 -2.93 -23.51
N VAL A 52 -13.97 -3.68 -22.57
CA VAL A 52 -13.75 -3.50 -21.14
C VAL A 52 -12.29 -3.79 -20.78
N GLU A 53 -11.73 -4.89 -21.30
CA GLU A 53 -10.32 -5.24 -21.08
C GLU A 53 -9.36 -4.19 -21.67
N ALA A 54 -9.62 -3.73 -22.89
CA ALA A 54 -8.82 -2.70 -23.54
C ALA A 54 -8.91 -1.35 -22.81
N ALA A 55 -10.11 -0.96 -22.36
CA ALA A 55 -10.30 0.25 -21.57
C ALA A 55 -9.62 0.18 -20.21
N ALA A 56 -9.69 -0.97 -19.52
CA ALA A 56 -9.00 -1.19 -18.25
C ALA A 56 -7.47 -1.08 -18.42
N SER A 57 -6.93 -1.72 -19.47
CA SER A 57 -5.50 -1.64 -19.79
C SER A 57 -5.06 -0.21 -20.10
N LEU A 58 -5.85 0.52 -20.89
CA LEU A 58 -5.61 1.92 -21.20
C LEU A 58 -5.60 2.81 -19.95
N LEU A 59 -6.56 2.61 -19.05
CA LEU A 59 -6.61 3.36 -17.78
C LEU A 59 -5.38 3.08 -16.91
N ILE A 60 -4.94 1.82 -16.83
CA ILE A 60 -3.70 1.43 -16.13
C ILE A 60 -2.50 2.17 -16.74
N ASP A 61 -2.40 2.22 -18.06
CA ASP A 61 -1.28 2.88 -18.74
C ASP A 61 -1.33 4.40 -18.58
N LEU A 62 -2.51 5.02 -18.65
CA LEU A 62 -2.69 6.45 -18.35
C LEU A 62 -2.26 6.78 -16.92
N LEU A 63 -2.64 5.95 -15.95
CA LEU A 63 -2.25 6.14 -14.55
C LEU A 63 -0.72 6.01 -14.39
N LYS A 64 -0.08 5.04 -15.06
CA LYS A 64 1.39 4.87 -15.04
C LYS A 64 2.14 6.07 -15.61
N HIS A 65 1.59 6.70 -16.66
CA HIS A 65 2.22 7.81 -17.37
C HIS A 65 1.69 9.19 -16.96
N GLU A 66 0.87 9.28 -15.92
CA GLU A 66 0.31 10.54 -15.44
C GLU A 66 1.45 11.52 -15.13
N ARG A 67 1.57 12.56 -15.97
CA ARG A 67 2.52 13.63 -15.73
C ARG A 67 1.96 14.54 -14.65
N PRO A 68 2.70 14.80 -13.57
CA PRO A 68 2.23 15.68 -12.53
C PRO A 68 1.99 17.09 -13.07
N THR A 69 0.78 17.64 -12.87
CA THR A 69 0.42 19.01 -13.28
C THR A 69 1.19 20.08 -12.49
N THR A 70 1.66 19.71 -11.30
CA THR A 70 2.47 20.57 -10.43
C THR A 70 3.84 19.95 -10.19
N ARG A 71 4.89 20.76 -10.10
CA ARG A 71 6.25 20.27 -9.83
C ARG A 71 6.33 19.85 -8.35
N GLY A 72 6.37 18.55 -8.06
CA GLY A 72 6.44 18.06 -6.68
C GLY A 72 6.44 16.54 -6.56
N ARG A 73 6.92 16.02 -5.42
CA ARG A 73 7.07 14.57 -5.16
C ARG A 73 5.74 13.80 -5.07
N THR A 74 4.61 14.48 -4.88
CA THR A 74 3.27 13.91 -4.67
C THR A 74 2.26 14.30 -5.76
N ALA A 75 2.75 14.76 -6.91
CA ALA A 75 1.91 15.47 -7.86
C ALA A 75 1.14 14.57 -8.85
N SER A 76 1.39 13.25 -8.86
CA SER A 76 0.52 12.25 -9.51
C SER A 76 -0.29 11.47 -8.47
N CYS A 77 -1.42 10.90 -8.87
CA CYS A 77 -2.27 10.09 -7.99
C CYS A 77 -1.53 8.84 -7.50
N ILE A 78 -0.76 8.18 -8.37
CA ILE A 78 0.07 7.02 -8.01
C ILE A 78 1.15 7.43 -7.00
N ALA A 79 1.83 8.57 -7.22
CA ALA A 79 2.87 9.02 -6.30
C ALA A 79 2.27 9.33 -4.92
N ARG A 80 1.09 9.97 -4.88
CA ARG A 80 0.36 10.22 -3.64
C ARG A 80 0.02 8.92 -2.92
N LEU A 81 -0.49 7.94 -3.65
CA LEU A 81 -0.81 6.62 -3.10
C LEU A 81 0.44 5.91 -2.54
N ARG A 82 1.57 5.95 -3.24
CA ARG A 82 2.86 5.44 -2.72
C ARG A 82 3.26 6.11 -1.41
N HIS A 83 3.14 7.43 -1.35
CA HIS A 83 3.46 8.19 -0.15
C HIS A 83 2.54 7.83 1.02
N GLU A 84 1.25 7.61 0.78
CA GLU A 84 0.31 7.12 1.78
C GLU A 84 0.64 5.71 2.24
N MET A 85 1.03 4.80 1.34
CA MET A 85 1.52 3.46 1.68
C MET A 85 2.74 3.54 2.60
N TRP A 86 3.72 4.38 2.28
CA TRP A 86 4.89 4.57 3.13
C TRP A 86 4.54 5.18 4.48
N ASP A 87 3.58 6.10 4.53
CA ASP A 87 3.10 6.64 5.81
C ASP A 87 2.52 5.52 6.68
N VAL A 88 1.72 4.61 6.11
CA VAL A 88 1.15 3.46 6.83
C VAL A 88 2.22 2.52 7.32
N GLU A 89 3.18 2.17 6.47
CA GLU A 89 4.30 1.31 6.86
C GLU A 89 5.15 1.91 7.99
N ARG A 90 5.35 3.24 7.97
CA ARG A 90 6.02 3.97 9.07
C ARG A 90 5.21 3.95 10.35
N TRP A 91 3.89 4.10 10.26
CA TRP A 91 2.99 4.02 11.41
C TRP A 91 3.01 2.62 12.04
N ASP A 92 2.99 1.56 11.22
CA ASP A 92 3.11 0.16 11.66
C ASP A 92 4.44 -0.07 12.38
N ALA A 93 5.57 0.39 11.82
CA ALA A 93 6.87 0.28 12.47
C ALA A 93 6.88 0.92 13.87
N VAL A 94 6.22 2.08 14.05
CA VAL A 94 6.07 2.72 15.37
C VAL A 94 5.24 1.85 16.32
N LYS A 95 4.15 1.22 15.85
CA LYS A 95 3.35 0.29 16.66
C LYS A 95 4.17 -0.93 17.08
N THR A 96 4.91 -1.54 16.14
CA THR A 96 5.80 -2.66 16.43
C THR A 96 6.84 -2.31 17.51
N VAL A 97 7.47 -1.13 17.45
CA VAL A 97 8.40 -0.70 18.50
C VAL A 97 7.70 -0.56 19.87
N ARG A 98 6.48 -0.04 19.90
CA ARG A 98 5.70 0.10 21.14
C ARG A 98 5.34 -1.26 21.73
N GLU A 99 4.97 -2.22 20.90
CA GLU A 99 4.71 -3.60 21.31
C GLU A 99 5.97 -4.28 21.85
N ILE A 100 7.11 -4.17 21.15
CA ILE A 100 8.40 -4.67 21.62
C ILE A 100 8.74 -4.06 22.99
N ARG A 101 8.54 -2.76 23.17
CA ARG A 101 8.76 -2.09 24.45
C ARG A 101 7.87 -2.63 25.56
N GLN A 102 6.59 -2.83 25.28
CA GLN A 102 5.65 -3.39 26.27
C GLN A 102 6.03 -4.83 26.63
N ARG A 103 6.40 -5.65 25.64
CA ARG A 103 6.91 -7.01 25.85
C ARG A 103 8.18 -7.01 26.70
N CYS A 104 9.16 -6.17 26.38
CA CYS A 104 10.40 -6.04 27.16
C CYS A 104 10.11 -5.62 28.61
N LYS A 105 9.14 -4.72 28.84
CA LYS A 105 8.73 -4.33 30.20
C LYS A 105 8.12 -5.50 30.97
N ARG A 106 7.27 -6.31 30.33
CA ARG A 106 6.69 -7.53 30.93
C ARG A 106 7.77 -8.55 31.27
N GLU A 107 8.70 -8.81 30.34
CA GLU A 107 9.84 -9.73 30.55
C GLU A 107 10.72 -9.26 31.72
N GLN A 108 11.00 -7.95 31.84
CA GLN A 108 11.75 -7.39 32.97
C GLN A 108 11.04 -7.54 34.31
N THR A 109 9.72 -7.33 34.35
CA THR A 109 8.95 -7.53 35.58
C THR A 109 8.95 -8.99 36.00
N ALA A 110 8.76 -9.92 35.06
CA ALA A 110 8.83 -11.35 35.33
C ALA A 110 10.24 -11.77 35.83
N GLN A 111 11.30 -11.22 35.23
CA GLN A 111 12.67 -11.47 35.67
C GLN A 111 12.92 -11.03 37.12
N LYS A 112 12.36 -9.90 37.56
CA LYS A 112 12.50 -9.42 38.93
C LYS A 112 11.77 -10.29 39.96
N ALA A 113 10.75 -11.03 39.54
CA ALA A 113 10.00 -11.95 40.41
C ALA A 113 10.71 -13.30 40.60
N LEU A 114 11.73 -13.61 39.79
CA LEU A 114 12.49 -14.86 39.86
C LEU A 114 13.81 -14.66 40.63
N PRO A 115 14.30 -15.68 41.34
CA PRO A 115 15.66 -15.67 41.91
C PRO A 115 16.70 -15.42 40.81
N ALA A 116 17.70 -14.59 41.08
CA ALA A 116 18.69 -14.17 40.06
C ALA A 116 19.49 -15.32 39.42
N ALA A 117 19.59 -16.46 40.13
CA ALA A 117 20.21 -17.70 39.67
C ALA A 117 19.35 -18.50 38.67
N ALA A 118 18.04 -18.27 38.62
CA ALA A 118 17.12 -18.99 37.75
C ALA A 118 17.04 -18.43 36.32
N VAL A 119 17.68 -17.29 36.05
CA VAL A 119 17.58 -16.59 34.76
C VAL A 119 18.86 -16.79 33.95
N PRO A 120 18.78 -17.44 32.77
CA PRO A 120 19.94 -17.66 31.91
C PRO A 120 20.67 -16.37 31.54
N GLU A 121 22.00 -16.39 31.57
CA GLU A 121 22.83 -15.21 31.26
C GLU A 121 22.62 -14.72 29.82
N SER A 122 22.36 -15.64 28.88
CA SER A 122 21.98 -15.32 27.49
C SER A 122 20.71 -14.47 27.43
N HIS A 123 19.71 -14.76 28.27
CA HIS A 123 18.47 -14.01 28.35
C HIS A 123 18.69 -12.60 28.92
N LYS A 124 19.55 -12.47 29.95
CA LYS A 124 19.94 -11.16 30.52
C LYS A 124 20.63 -10.28 29.48
N LYS A 125 21.60 -10.86 28.74
CA LYS A 125 22.31 -10.16 27.65
C LYS A 125 21.36 -9.70 26.54
N ARG A 126 20.41 -10.56 26.14
CA ARG A 126 19.37 -10.21 25.16
C ARG A 126 18.53 -9.02 25.63
N LEU A 127 18.00 -9.06 26.85
CA LEU A 127 17.18 -7.97 27.40
C LEU A 127 17.97 -6.65 27.52
N LEU A 128 19.26 -6.73 27.88
CA LEU A 128 20.12 -5.56 27.92
C LEU A 128 20.32 -4.94 26.54
N LYS A 129 20.52 -5.75 25.49
CA LYS A 129 20.60 -5.28 24.09
C LYS A 129 19.30 -4.59 23.66
N PHE A 130 18.15 -5.22 23.90
CA PHE A 130 16.85 -4.59 23.61
C PHE A 130 16.65 -3.28 24.36
N ARG A 131 17.05 -3.21 25.63
CA ARG A 131 16.97 -1.97 26.42
C ARG A 131 17.85 -0.87 25.83
N LYS A 132 19.09 -1.18 25.46
CA LYS A 132 20.00 -0.23 24.81
C LYS A 132 19.44 0.28 23.49
N TRP A 133 18.86 -0.61 22.68
CA TRP A 133 18.19 -0.23 21.43
C TRP A 133 16.98 0.67 21.69
N LEU A 134 16.05 0.26 22.57
CA LEU A 134 14.83 1.01 22.89
C LEU A 134 15.09 2.39 23.53
N ASN A 135 16.24 2.59 24.17
CA ASN A 135 16.66 3.87 24.75
C ASN A 135 16.97 4.93 23.68
N GLN A 136 17.16 4.54 22.42
CA GLN A 136 17.40 5.47 21.30
C GLN A 136 16.15 6.27 20.93
N GLY A 137 14.99 5.94 21.50
CA GLY A 137 13.71 6.59 21.24
C GLY A 137 12.88 5.86 20.19
N THR A 138 11.55 5.95 20.32
CA THR A 138 10.61 5.13 19.53
C THR A 138 10.77 5.33 18.02
N PHE A 139 10.90 6.58 17.57
CA PHE A 139 10.98 6.90 16.14
C PHE A 139 12.34 6.55 15.53
N ASN A 140 13.44 6.65 16.29
CA ASN A 140 14.74 6.18 15.84
C ASN A 140 14.77 4.64 15.72
N CYS A 141 14.17 3.93 16.67
CA CYS A 141 14.00 2.49 16.58
C CYS A 141 13.15 2.10 15.37
N ALA A 142 12.05 2.83 15.11
CA ALA A 142 11.21 2.60 13.94
C ALA A 142 11.96 2.85 12.63
N ALA A 143 12.80 3.89 12.56
CA ALA A 143 13.67 4.12 11.40
C ALA A 143 14.61 2.93 11.15
N LYS A 144 15.19 2.35 12.23
CA LYS A 144 16.02 1.15 12.14
C LYS A 144 15.25 -0.08 11.64
N LEU A 145 13.98 -0.24 12.03
CA LEU A 145 13.12 -1.32 11.51
C LEU A 145 12.82 -1.20 10.01
N LEU A 146 12.93 0.01 9.44
CA LEU A 146 12.63 0.30 8.04
C LEU A 146 13.88 0.29 7.15
N VAL A 147 15.07 -0.03 7.68
CA VAL A 147 16.29 -0.15 6.88
C VAL A 147 16.10 -1.22 5.79
N GLY A 148 16.48 -0.88 4.56
CA GLY A 148 16.27 -1.74 3.38
C GLY A 148 14.85 -1.67 2.79
N ARG A 149 13.96 -0.85 3.34
CA ARG A 149 12.60 -0.64 2.81
C ARG A 149 12.45 0.73 2.16
N GLU A 150 11.54 0.84 1.20
CA GLU A 150 11.22 2.12 0.54
C GLU A 150 10.66 3.16 1.51
N ALA A 151 9.97 2.71 2.56
CA ALA A 151 9.40 3.58 3.59
C ALA A 151 10.46 4.17 4.54
N LEU A 152 11.75 3.83 4.39
CA LEU A 152 12.83 4.37 5.21
C LEU A 152 12.80 5.91 5.21
N ALA A 153 12.86 6.48 6.40
CA ALA A 153 12.88 7.92 6.60
C ALA A 153 13.53 8.29 7.94
N SER A 154 13.81 9.57 8.13
CA SER A 154 14.29 10.08 9.42
C SER A 154 13.22 9.95 10.50
N ALA A 155 13.65 9.94 11.77
CA ALA A 155 12.74 9.86 12.90
C ALA A 155 11.71 11.00 12.94
N SER A 156 12.07 12.21 12.48
CA SER A 156 11.14 13.34 12.38
C SER A 156 10.05 13.10 11.33
N THR A 157 10.41 12.57 10.17
CA THR A 157 9.46 12.20 9.12
C THR A 157 8.54 11.07 9.57
N ILE A 158 9.07 10.02 10.22
CA ILE A 158 8.25 8.93 10.76
C ILE A 158 7.27 9.45 11.82
N ASN A 159 7.68 10.36 12.69
CA ASN A 159 6.79 10.99 13.66
C ASN A 159 5.67 11.78 12.96
N ALA A 160 5.98 12.51 11.89
CA ALA A 160 4.98 13.22 11.10
C ALA A 160 3.97 12.25 10.44
N SER A 161 4.44 11.18 9.79
CA SER A 161 3.59 10.12 9.23
C SER A 161 2.70 9.47 10.29
N TYR A 162 3.27 9.16 11.45
CA TYR A 162 2.55 8.58 12.57
C TYR A 162 1.40 9.49 13.05
N LYS A 163 1.68 10.78 13.29
CA LYS A 163 0.67 11.76 13.71
C LYS A 163 -0.41 11.95 12.64
N LYS A 164 -0.02 12.01 11.37
CA LYS A 164 -0.95 12.14 10.23
C LYS A 164 -1.96 10.99 10.23
N ILE A 165 -1.49 9.75 10.35
CA ILE A 165 -2.36 8.57 10.31
C ILE A 165 -3.23 8.44 11.56
N GLU A 166 -2.69 8.72 12.74
CA GLU A 166 -3.52 8.73 13.96
C GLU A 166 -4.66 9.75 13.83
N ALA A 167 -4.39 10.95 13.31
CA ALA A 167 -5.42 11.96 13.05
C ALA A 167 -6.46 11.48 12.02
N THR A 168 -6.04 10.85 10.93
CA THR A 168 -6.96 10.31 9.92
C THR A 168 -7.82 9.17 10.47
N ARG A 169 -7.26 8.29 11.30
CA ARG A 169 -7.99 7.16 11.92
C ARG A 169 -9.00 7.59 12.98
N SER A 170 -8.80 8.76 13.61
CA SER A 170 -9.79 9.35 14.50
C SER A 170 -10.92 10.07 13.74
N GLY A 171 -10.79 10.25 12.43
CA GLY A 171 -11.80 10.87 11.57
C GLY A 171 -12.81 9.89 11.00
N PRO A 172 -13.86 10.39 10.34
CA PRO A 172 -14.87 9.57 9.66
C PRO A 172 -14.38 8.94 8.35
N THR A 173 -13.22 9.37 7.84
CA THR A 173 -12.67 8.88 6.57
C THR A 173 -11.99 7.53 6.78
N PRO A 174 -12.25 6.52 5.94
CA PRO A 174 -11.57 5.23 6.04
C PRO A 174 -10.04 5.43 5.93
N PRO A 175 -9.24 4.69 6.72
CA PRO A 175 -7.79 4.78 6.63
C PRO A 175 -7.33 4.38 5.23
N ALA A 176 -6.36 5.11 4.67
CA ALA A 176 -5.74 4.83 3.36
C ALA A 176 -5.33 3.35 3.20
N GLY A 177 -5.04 2.70 4.34
CA GLY A 177 -4.98 1.26 4.61
C GLY A 177 -5.79 0.31 3.75
N ALA A 178 -7.08 0.61 3.59
CA ALA A 178 -8.06 -0.39 3.15
C ALA A 178 -7.91 -0.82 1.66
N TRP A 179 -7.09 -0.11 0.89
CA TRP A 179 -6.93 -0.30 -0.55
C TRP A 179 -5.70 -1.15 -0.89
N PHE A 180 -4.85 -1.48 0.10
CA PHE A 180 -3.48 -1.92 -0.14
C PHE A 180 -3.29 -3.39 -0.53
N ASP A 181 -4.32 -4.23 -0.40
CA ASP A 181 -4.27 -5.64 -0.78
C ASP A 181 -4.94 -5.92 -2.14
N ASP A 182 -5.22 -4.87 -2.93
CA ASP A 182 -5.89 -5.02 -4.23
C ASP A 182 -4.89 -5.53 -5.31
N PRO A 183 -5.16 -6.68 -5.96
CA PRO A 183 -4.39 -7.16 -7.12
C PRO A 183 -4.20 -6.11 -8.23
N PHE A 184 -5.14 -5.17 -8.36
CA PHE A 184 -5.05 -4.04 -9.28
C PHE A 184 -3.85 -3.13 -9.01
N LEU A 185 -3.47 -2.91 -7.74
CA LEU A 185 -2.30 -2.09 -7.40
C LEU A 185 -1.00 -2.72 -7.92
N LYS A 186 -0.90 -4.05 -7.94
CA LYS A 186 0.26 -4.73 -8.55
C LYS A 186 0.38 -4.41 -10.05
N GLN A 187 -0.74 -4.36 -10.78
CA GLN A 187 -0.76 -4.01 -12.20
C GLN A 187 -0.32 -2.56 -12.46
N LEU A 188 -0.55 -1.66 -11.49
CA LEU A 188 -0.06 -0.28 -11.50
C LEU A 188 1.44 -0.14 -11.12
N GLY A 189 2.14 -1.25 -10.87
CA GLY A 189 3.54 -1.22 -10.41
C GLY A 189 3.66 -0.72 -8.97
N LEU A 190 2.60 -0.87 -8.18
CA LEU A 190 2.58 -0.65 -6.74
C LEU A 190 2.64 -2.02 -6.08
N GLN A 191 3.86 -2.52 -5.88
CA GLN A 191 4.05 -3.80 -5.22
C GLN A 191 3.53 -3.72 -3.78
N GLY A 192 2.57 -4.60 -3.46
CA GLY A 192 2.02 -4.76 -2.11
C GLY A 192 3.13 -5.11 -1.12
N SER A 193 2.96 -4.69 0.13
CA SER A 193 3.93 -4.93 1.20
C SER A 193 4.19 -6.42 1.47
N GLN A 194 3.36 -7.33 0.96
CA GLN A 194 3.49 -8.78 1.20
C GLN A 194 4.55 -9.48 0.33
N GLU A 195 4.91 -8.97 -0.85
CA GLU A 195 6.13 -9.42 -1.56
C GLU A 195 7.40 -8.80 -0.95
N ARG A 196 7.24 -7.81 -0.06
CA ARG A 196 8.32 -7.27 0.78
C ARG A 196 8.54 -8.18 1.99
N THR A 197 8.83 -9.44 1.73
CA THR A 197 9.38 -10.40 2.70
C THR A 197 8.77 -10.26 4.10
N THR A 198 7.60 -10.84 4.34
CA THR A 198 7.23 -11.41 5.65
C THR A 198 8.13 -12.61 6.03
N GLY A 199 9.39 -12.59 5.61
CA GLY A 199 10.43 -13.54 5.99
C GLY A 199 11.28 -12.93 7.09
N ARG A 200 11.13 -13.48 8.30
CA ARG A 200 12.15 -13.42 9.37
C ARG A 200 12.63 -12.02 9.77
N ASN A 201 11.76 -11.22 10.38
CA ASN A 201 12.23 -10.09 11.20
C ASN A 201 11.50 -10.02 12.54
N ILE A 202 11.43 -11.16 13.23
CA ILE A 202 11.85 -11.09 14.63
C ILE A 202 13.34 -10.77 14.52
N LEU A 203 13.69 -9.48 14.56
CA LEU A 203 15.05 -8.95 14.53
C LEU A 203 16.03 -9.99 15.09
N ASP A 204 16.91 -10.53 14.25
CA ASP A 204 18.03 -11.26 14.81
C ASP A 204 18.85 -10.24 15.60
N ILE A 205 19.13 -10.55 16.86
CA ILE A 205 19.72 -9.62 17.83
C ILE A 205 21.11 -9.14 17.37
N SER A 206 21.67 -9.84 16.39
CA SER A 206 22.84 -9.53 15.57
C SER A 206 22.78 -8.15 14.90
N ASP A 207 21.60 -7.71 14.46
CA ASP A 207 21.45 -6.53 13.60
C ASP A 207 21.17 -5.22 14.38
N LEU A 208 21.17 -5.29 15.72
CA LEU A 208 20.83 -4.16 16.60
C LEU A 208 22.02 -3.29 17.02
N THR A 209 23.19 -3.46 16.39
CA THR A 209 24.39 -2.63 16.62
C THR A 209 24.40 -1.40 15.74
#